data_AF-A0A3B9X652-F1
#
_entry.id   AF-A0A3B9X652-F1
#
_cell.length_a   1.000
_cell.length_b   1.000
_cell.length_c   1.000
_cell.angle_alpha   90.00
_cell.angle_beta   90.00
_cell.angle_gamma   90.00
#
_symmetry.space_group_name_H-M   'P 1'
#
loop_
_entity.id
_entity.type
_entity.pdbx_description
1 polymer ?
#
loop_
_entity_poly.entity_id
_entity_poly.type
_entity_poly.pdbx_seq_one_letter_code
_entity_poly.pdbx_strand_id
1 'polypeptide(L)'
;WYQFSRISGLHIDPTNDMLYAIDSESDTNYNPGGWRKGLRVGDARTGEVLYFIPEHVSADRSSGMGGVGSMGEGVTSDRNGVVYAGEVGPIQGMTRFIPRLIP
;
A
#
# COMPACT_ATOMS: atom_id res chain seq x y z
N TRP A 1 9.64 -7.85 9.89
CA TRP A 1 8.69 -7.22 8.95
C TRP A 1 8.09 -5.92 9.46
N TYR A 2 8.78 -5.19 10.34
CA TYR A 2 8.29 -3.91 10.89
C TYR A 2 8.33 -2.76 9.87
N GLN A 3 9.04 -2.97 8.76
CA GLN A 3 9.23 -2.01 7.68
C GLN A 3 8.01 -1.82 6.76
N PHE A 4 6.95 -2.63 6.92
CA PHE A 4 5.76 -2.60 6.06
C PHE A 4 4.53 -1.91 6.68
N SER A 5 4.71 -1.02 7.66
CA SER A 5 3.63 -0.23 8.27
C SER A 5 2.46 -1.07 8.84
N ARG A 6 1.27 -0.47 8.98
CA ARG A 6 0.04 -1.13 9.45
C ARG A 6 -0.71 -1.68 8.25
N ILE A 7 -0.38 -2.91 7.88
CA ILE A 7 -0.94 -3.57 6.69
C ILE A 7 -2.45 -3.79 6.86
N SER A 8 -3.20 -3.31 5.88
CA SER A 8 -4.63 -3.59 5.68
C SER A 8 -4.83 -4.78 4.73
N GLY A 9 -3.97 -4.89 3.71
CA GLY A 9 -3.96 -6.00 2.77
C GLY A 9 -2.55 -6.40 2.33
N LEU A 10 -2.37 -7.68 2.01
CA LEU A 10 -1.09 -8.24 1.63
C LEU A 10 -1.25 -9.19 0.43
N HIS A 11 -0.34 -9.09 -0.52
CA HIS A 11 -0.17 -10.07 -1.58
C HIS A 11 1.31 -10.42 -1.73
N ILE A 12 1.62 -11.70 -1.92
CA ILE A 12 2.96 -12.17 -2.27
C ILE A 12 2.84 -12.89 -3.61
N ASP A 13 3.62 -12.46 -4.59
CA ASP A 13 3.76 -13.16 -5.86
C ASP A 13 4.69 -14.38 -5.64
N PRO A 14 4.17 -15.61 -5.77
CA PRO A 14 4.94 -16.82 -5.48
C PRO A 14 6.01 -17.11 -6.54
N THR A 15 6.01 -16.42 -7.68
CA THR A 15 6.95 -16.66 -8.78
C THR A 15 8.29 -15.95 -8.58
N ASN A 16 8.32 -14.91 -7.75
CA ASN A 16 9.47 -14.04 -7.56
C ASN A 16 9.64 -13.53 -6.11
N ASP A 17 8.76 -13.95 -5.18
CA ASP A 17 8.75 -13.54 -3.78
C ASP A 17 8.59 -12.03 -3.58
N MET A 18 8.00 -11.32 -4.55
CA MET A 18 7.65 -9.91 -4.38
C MET A 18 6.44 -9.80 -3.45
N LEU A 19 6.58 -8.99 -2.41
CA LEU A 19 5.54 -8.68 -1.44
C LEU A 19 4.97 -7.28 -1.70
N TYR A 20 3.65 -7.19 -1.72
CA TYR A 20 2.87 -5.97 -1.90
C TYR A 20 2.01 -5.79 -0.66
N ALA A 21 2.33 -4.79 0.16
CA ALA A 21 1.62 -4.47 1.39
C ALA A 21 0.97 -3.10 1.29
N ILE A 22 -0.36 -3.07 1.42
CA ILE A 22 -1.15 -1.84 1.35
C ILE A 22 -1.61 -1.42 2.74
N ASP A 23 -1.55 -0.11 3.02
CA ASP A 23 -1.84 0.49 4.32
C ASP A 23 -2.83 1.65 4.15
N SER A 24 -4.09 1.41 4.53
CA SER A 24 -5.18 2.39 4.65
C SER A 24 -5.35 2.91 6.08
N GLU A 25 -4.64 2.36 7.07
CA GLU A 25 -4.99 2.42 8.50
C GLU A 25 -3.98 3.17 9.37
N SER A 26 -2.77 3.45 8.88
CA SER A 26 -1.76 4.16 9.68
C SER A 26 -2.17 5.59 10.02
N ASP A 27 -2.07 5.92 11.31
CA ASP A 27 -2.06 7.27 11.85
C ASP A 27 -1.28 7.30 13.18
N THR A 28 -1.20 8.46 13.83
CA THR A 28 -0.43 8.63 15.07
C THR A 28 -0.97 7.85 16.27
N ASN A 29 -2.23 7.41 16.26
CA ASN A 29 -2.87 6.62 17.31
C ASN A 29 -2.80 5.11 17.00
N TYR A 30 -3.06 4.70 15.76
CA TYR A 30 -3.16 3.29 15.37
C TYR A 30 -1.85 2.68 14.83
N ASN A 31 -0.90 3.52 14.42
CA ASN A 31 0.46 3.10 14.05
C ASN A 31 1.47 4.23 14.34
N PRO A 32 1.77 4.49 15.64
CA PRO A 32 2.66 5.57 16.03
C PRO A 32 4.08 5.38 15.45
N GLY A 33 4.81 6.48 15.29
CA GLY A 33 6.17 6.47 14.71
C GLY A 33 6.31 7.16 13.35
N GLY A 34 5.30 7.93 12.93
CA GLY A 34 5.39 8.76 11.73
C GLY A 34 5.10 8.02 10.42
N TRP A 35 4.41 6.89 10.48
CA TRP A 35 4.01 6.14 9.30
C TRP A 35 3.01 6.92 8.43
N ARG A 36 3.30 6.94 7.13
CA ARG A 36 2.33 7.33 6.10
C ARG A 36 1.65 6.09 5.53
N LYS A 37 0.35 6.25 5.26
CA LYS A 37 -0.44 5.33 4.44
C LYS A 37 0.21 5.13 3.07
N GLY A 38 -0.12 4.06 2.38
CA GLY A 38 0.39 3.81 1.03
C GLY A 38 0.65 2.34 0.72
N LEU A 39 1.23 2.10 -0.45
CA LEU A 39 1.65 0.77 -0.90
C LEU A 39 3.17 0.64 -0.74
N ARG A 40 3.61 -0.38 -0.02
CA ARG A 40 5.02 -0.77 0.12
C ARG A 40 5.23 -2.06 -0.65
N VAL A 41 6.18 -2.04 -1.58
CA VAL A 41 6.55 -3.21 -2.38
C VAL A 41 7.96 -3.62 -1.99
N GLY A 42 8.18 -4.90 -1.73
CA GLY A 42 9.45 -5.39 -1.21
C GLY A 42 9.67 -6.87 -1.45
N ASP A 43 10.76 -7.39 -0.88
CA ASP A 43 11.15 -8.79 -1.00
C ASP A 43 10.64 -9.59 0.20
N ALA A 44 9.96 -10.70 -0.08
CA ALA A 44 9.29 -11.49 0.95
C ALA A 44 10.22 -12.40 1.77
N ARG A 45 11.48 -12.55 1.36
CA ARG A 45 12.45 -13.42 2.03
C ARG A 45 13.30 -12.64 3.01
N THR A 46 13.68 -11.44 2.60
CA THR A 46 14.56 -10.51 3.34
C THR A 46 13.75 -9.50 4.14
N GLY A 47 12.53 -9.19 3.67
CA GLY A 47 11.72 -8.10 4.17
C GLY A 47 12.18 -6.72 3.68
N GLU A 48 13.13 -6.60 2.77
CA GLU A 48 13.54 -5.28 2.26
C GLU A 48 12.37 -4.57 1.56
N VAL A 49 12.13 -3.29 1.85
CA VAL A 49 11.18 -2.46 1.10
C VAL A 49 11.93 -1.82 -0.06
N LEU A 50 11.51 -2.15 -1.27
CA LEU A 50 12.15 -1.71 -2.51
C LEU A 50 11.48 -0.47 -3.08
N TYR A 51 10.15 -0.36 -2.94
CA TYR A 51 9.37 0.75 -3.48
C TYR A 51 8.28 1.19 -2.51
N PHE A 52 7.97 2.49 -2.56
CA PHE A 52 6.85 3.09 -1.84
C PHE A 52 6.01 3.94 -2.80
N ILE A 53 4.70 3.68 -2.82
CA ILE A 53 3.72 4.53 -3.49
C ILE A 53 2.93 5.26 -2.40
N PRO A 54 2.92 6.61 -2.39
CA PRO A 54 2.22 7.37 -1.37
C PRO A 54 0.70 7.21 -1.50
N GLU A 55 0.04 7.53 -0.40
CA GLU A 55 -1.40 7.67 -0.30
C GLU A 55 -2.00 8.62 -1.35
N HIS A 56 -3.26 8.39 -1.70
CA HIS A 56 -4.07 9.37 -2.43
C HIS A 56 -4.39 10.55 -1.53
N VAL A 57 -4.24 11.76 -2.06
CA VAL A 57 -4.71 12.96 -1.36
C VAL A 57 -6.21 13.13 -1.64
N SER A 58 -7.02 12.97 -0.61
CA SER A 58 -8.47 13.16 -0.66
C SER A 58 -8.84 14.52 -0.06
N ALA A 59 -9.74 15.25 -0.72
CA ALA A 59 -10.22 16.55 -0.24
C ALA A 59 -11.26 16.42 0.89
N ASP A 60 -11.95 15.28 0.99
CA ASP A 60 -13.06 15.11 1.92
C ASP A 60 -12.58 14.68 3.32
N ARG A 61 -11.84 13.56 3.37
CA ARG A 61 -11.27 12.98 4.60
C ARG A 61 -10.20 11.95 4.25
N SER A 62 -9.50 11.45 5.28
CA SER A 62 -8.59 10.31 5.18
C SER A 62 -9.32 8.96 5.25
N SER A 63 -8.69 7.88 4.78
CA SER A 63 -9.20 6.51 4.98
C SER A 63 -8.93 6.02 6.41
N GLY A 64 -9.62 4.96 6.83
CA GLY A 64 -9.51 4.42 8.18
C GLY A 64 -9.98 5.42 9.24
N MET A 65 -9.31 5.38 10.40
CA MET A 65 -9.67 6.19 11.58
C MET A 65 -8.98 7.57 11.65
N GLY A 66 -8.22 7.96 10.62
CA GLY A 66 -7.48 9.23 10.60
C GLY A 66 -6.21 9.19 9.76
N GLY A 67 -5.23 10.03 10.13
CA GLY A 67 -3.95 10.12 9.44
C GLY A 67 -3.99 10.96 8.16
N VAL A 68 -2.99 10.81 7.31
CA VAL A 68 -2.86 11.55 6.05
C VAL A 68 -3.33 10.69 4.89
N GLY A 69 -4.24 11.24 4.08
CA GLY A 69 -4.71 10.69 2.82
C GLY A 69 -5.47 9.37 2.91
N SER A 70 -5.60 8.70 1.77
CA SER A 70 -6.39 7.49 1.61
C SER A 70 -5.66 6.44 0.79
N MET A 71 -5.86 5.17 1.12
CA MET A 71 -5.32 4.04 0.37
C MET A 71 -6.27 2.84 0.53
N GLY A 72 -6.12 1.83 -0.33
CA GLY A 72 -7.00 0.66 -0.35
C GLY A 72 -6.76 -0.36 0.77
N GLU A 73 -7.74 -1.25 0.97
CA GLU A 73 -7.71 -2.37 1.95
C GLU A 73 -7.23 -3.67 1.33
N GLY A 74 -7.52 -3.87 0.04
CA GLY A 74 -7.16 -5.06 -0.71
C GLY A 74 -6.05 -4.75 -1.70
N VAL A 75 -5.13 -5.69 -1.89
CA VAL A 75 -4.08 -5.57 -2.90
C VAL A 75 -3.85 -6.92 -3.57
N THR A 76 -3.61 -6.91 -4.88
CA THR A 76 -3.10 -8.05 -5.64
C THR A 76 -2.21 -7.54 -6.77
N SER A 77 -1.42 -8.43 -7.36
CA SER A 77 -0.60 -8.11 -8.53
C SER A 77 -0.80 -9.12 -9.65
N ASP A 78 -0.56 -8.69 -10.89
CA ASP A 78 -0.43 -9.61 -12.02
C ASP A 78 1.03 -9.96 -12.33
N ARG A 79 1.22 -10.90 -13.27
CA ARG A 79 2.55 -11.39 -13.69
C ARG A 79 3.51 -10.33 -14.22
N ASN A 80 3.02 -9.14 -14.56
CA ASN A 80 3.84 -8.02 -15.04
C ASN A 80 4.18 -7.03 -13.91
N GLY A 81 3.83 -7.36 -12.65
CA GLY A 81 4.01 -6.47 -11.51
C GLY A 81 3.02 -5.30 -11.48
N VAL A 82 1.95 -5.32 -12.30
CA VAL A 82 0.88 -4.32 -12.19
C VAL A 82 0.09 -4.61 -10.92
N VAL A 83 -0.08 -3.60 -10.08
CA VAL A 83 -0.75 -3.73 -8.79
C VAL A 83 -2.16 -3.19 -8.89
N TYR A 84 -3.12 -3.92 -8.33
CA TYR A 84 -4.52 -3.54 -8.24
C TYR A 84 -4.90 -3.40 -6.78
N ALA A 85 -5.41 -2.22 -6.40
CA ALA A 85 -5.88 -1.93 -5.05
C ALA A 85 -7.40 -1.81 -5.01
N GLY A 86 -8.03 -2.48 -4.04
CA GLY A 86 -9.44 -2.26 -3.70
C GLY A 86 -9.56 -1.07 -2.78
N GLU A 87 -10.01 0.05 -3.32
CA GLU A 87 -10.08 1.34 -2.60
C GLU A 87 -11.31 1.39 -1.70
N VAL A 88 -11.14 1.98 -0.51
CA VAL A 88 -12.22 2.17 0.46
C VAL A 88 -12.27 3.60 0.98
N GLY A 89 -13.44 3.96 1.49
CA GLY A 89 -13.66 5.26 2.10
C GLY A 89 -13.77 6.37 1.04
N PRO A 90 -12.93 7.42 1.08
CA PRO A 90 -13.04 8.57 0.17
C PRO A 90 -12.66 8.26 -1.28
N ILE A 91 -11.72 7.34 -1.48
CA ILE A 91 -11.41 6.79 -2.79
C ILE A 91 -12.24 5.53 -2.95
N GLN A 92 -12.94 5.40 -4.08
CA GLN A 92 -13.86 4.30 -4.32
C GLN A 92 -13.48 3.53 -5.59
N GLY A 93 -13.73 2.22 -5.58
CA GLY A 93 -13.50 1.35 -6.72
C GLY A 93 -12.14 0.67 -6.68
N MET A 94 -11.45 0.64 -7.82
CA MET A 94 -10.17 -0.04 -7.96
C MET A 94 -9.13 0.90 -8.59
N THR A 95 -7.99 1.05 -7.94
CA THR A 95 -6.83 1.74 -8.51
C THR A 95 -5.88 0.72 -9.12
N ARG A 96 -5.33 1.05 -10.30
CA ARG A 96 -4.29 0.27 -10.96
C ARG A 96 -2.98 1.04 -10.99
N PHE A 97 -1.95 0.52 -10.33
CA PHE A 97 -0.59 1.05 -10.35
C PHE A 97 0.25 0.28 -11.37
N ILE A 98 0.77 0.99 -12.36
CA ILE A 98 1.53 0.40 -13.46
C ILE A 98 3.01 0.75 -13.26
N PRO A 99 3.90 -0.25 -13.07
CA PRO A 99 5.33 0.00 -13.05
C PRO A 99 5.78 0.70 -14.31
N ARG A 100 6.58 1.77 -14.16
CA ARG A 100 7.24 2.44 -15.27
C ARG A 100 8.74 2.46 -15.01
N LEU A 101 9.49 1.96 -15.98
CA LEU A 101 10.92 2.23 -16.03
C LEU A 101 11.08 3.68 -16.46
N ILE A 102 11.70 4.49 -15.60
CA ILE A 102 12.07 5.86 -15.94
C ILE A 102 13.49 5.77 -16.55
N PRO A 103 13.73 6.34 -17.75
CA PRO A 103 15.05 6.39 -18.37
C PRO A 103 16.10 7.13 -17.53
#